data_AF-A0A939F008-F1
#
_entry.id   AF-A0A939F008-F1
#
_cell.length_a   1.000
_cell.length_b   1.000
_cell.length_c   1.000
_cell.angle_alpha   90.00
_cell.angle_beta   90.00
_cell.angle_gamma   90.00
#
_symmetry.space_group_name_H-M   'P 1'
#
loop_
_entity.id
_entity.type
_entity.pdbx_description
1 polymer ?
#
loop_
_entity_poly.entity_id
_entity_poly.type
_entity_poly.pdbx_seq_one_letter_code
_entity_poly.pdbx_strand_id
1 'polypeptide(L)'
;MKTPALVPLLLLCACNSQPTPITSSPPSPPPPVTTPAEKRGRPVPPDTAAYTGPVWRDKLNGNIYPLPDSIGGKSVSFYLANPQISPLAKALYTGRFRPTDTDSTTRLLDLVTTNDQALRPFYRWCLDFTIIISDGALGEYPGEPALTYATKFPQEFFAYMDKDKTGERYKRWVEIIAYSGLSNYEELAVNTQKILANSMTKQCHLCASETKTRIHIFAKDVATSYAQINN
;
A
#
# COMPACT_ATOMS: atom_id res chain seq x y z
N MET A 1 -4.40 64.11 19.71
CA MET A 1 -3.94 64.68 18.42
C MET A 1 -2.47 64.33 18.22
N LYS A 2 -2.19 63.34 17.37
CA LYS A 2 -0.86 63.05 16.79
C LYS A 2 -1.10 62.47 15.38
N THR A 3 -0.35 63.03 14.44
CA THR A 3 -0.41 62.92 12.98
C THR A 3 -0.04 61.53 12.45
N PRO A 4 -0.58 61.09 11.29
CA PRO A 4 -0.08 59.92 10.58
C PRO A 4 1.07 60.30 9.63
N ALA A 5 2.07 59.42 9.54
CA ALA A 5 3.21 59.56 8.65
C ALA A 5 2.91 59.00 7.25
N LEU A 6 3.24 59.81 6.24
CA LEU A 6 3.24 59.46 4.81
C LEU A 6 4.29 58.38 4.51
N VAL A 7 3.92 57.38 3.71
CA VAL A 7 4.83 56.43 3.08
C VAL A 7 5.02 56.83 1.60
N PRO A 8 6.25 56.89 1.07
CA PRO A 8 6.50 57.32 -0.29
C PRO A 8 6.22 56.19 -1.30
N LEU A 9 5.57 56.59 -2.39
CA LEU A 9 5.23 55.81 -3.57
C LEU A 9 6.49 55.62 -4.44
N LEU A 10 7.01 54.40 -4.52
CA LEU A 10 8.14 54.04 -5.38
C LEU A 10 7.62 53.65 -6.78
N LEU A 11 7.94 54.49 -7.75
CA LEU A 11 7.63 54.34 -9.17
C LEU A 11 8.67 53.40 -9.80
N LEU A 12 8.26 52.19 -10.19
CA LEU A 12 9.09 51.23 -10.92
C LEU A 12 8.89 51.43 -12.43
N CYS A 13 9.97 51.78 -13.14
CA CYS A 13 10.04 51.83 -14.59
C CYS A 13 9.80 50.46 -15.22
N ALA A 14 8.85 50.41 -16.16
CA ALA A 14 8.60 49.26 -17.01
C ALA A 14 9.62 49.22 -18.16
N CYS A 15 10.48 48.21 -18.21
CA CYS A 15 11.22 47.85 -19.42
C CYS A 15 10.31 47.02 -20.32
N ASN A 16 9.93 47.62 -21.45
CA ASN A 16 9.11 47.02 -22.49
C ASN A 16 10.02 46.26 -23.47
N SER A 17 10.10 44.93 -23.34
CA SER A 17 10.77 44.06 -24.32
C SER A 17 9.70 43.30 -25.08
N GLN A 18 9.51 43.63 -26.35
CA GLN A 18 8.60 42.90 -27.23
C GLN A 18 9.13 41.47 -27.46
N PRO A 19 8.32 40.42 -27.25
CA PRO A 19 8.69 39.07 -27.60
C PRO A 19 8.66 38.89 -29.12
N THR A 20 9.73 38.32 -29.67
CA THR A 20 9.79 37.86 -31.06
C THR A 20 8.82 36.68 -31.26
N PRO A 21 8.14 36.58 -32.42
CA PRO A 21 7.22 35.49 -32.71
C PRO A 21 8.01 34.20 -32.93
N ILE A 22 7.84 33.25 -32.02
CA ILE A 22 8.33 31.88 -32.17
C ILE A 22 7.38 31.17 -33.14
N THR A 23 7.85 30.95 -34.36
CA THR A 23 7.21 30.06 -35.33
C THR A 23 7.23 28.65 -34.77
N SER A 24 6.13 28.23 -34.14
CA SER A 24 5.96 26.88 -33.61
C SER A 24 5.50 25.96 -34.74
N SER A 25 6.31 24.96 -35.05
CA SER A 25 5.88 23.83 -35.85
C SER A 25 4.71 23.12 -35.14
N PRO A 26 3.69 22.63 -35.87
CA PRO A 26 2.59 21.91 -35.26
C PRO A 26 3.11 20.68 -34.50
N PRO A 27 2.62 20.41 -33.28
CA PRO A 27 3.03 19.25 -32.51
C PRO A 27 2.70 17.99 -33.28
N SER A 28 3.68 17.09 -33.40
CA SER A 28 3.48 15.76 -33.95
C SER A 28 2.33 15.06 -33.20
N PRO A 29 1.45 14.32 -33.90
CA PRO A 29 0.38 13.58 -33.24
C PRO A 29 0.99 12.65 -32.18
N PRO A 30 0.34 12.51 -31.01
CA PRO A 30 0.81 11.60 -29.99
C PRO A 30 0.87 10.19 -30.59
N PRO A 31 1.91 9.40 -30.26
CA PRO A 31 1.95 8.01 -30.68
C PRO A 31 0.67 7.31 -30.20
N PRO A 32 0.13 6.36 -30.98
CA PRO A 32 -1.03 5.59 -30.55
C PRO A 32 -0.74 4.98 -29.18
N VAL A 33 -1.68 5.14 -28.25
CA VAL A 33 -1.62 4.55 -26.91
C VAL A 33 -1.65 3.04 -27.09
N THR A 34 -0.48 2.42 -27.17
CA THR A 34 -0.35 0.97 -27.12
C THR A 34 -0.71 0.57 -25.70
N THR A 35 -1.94 0.10 -25.51
CA THR A 35 -2.34 -0.56 -24.27
C THR A 35 -1.34 -1.69 -24.05
N PRO A 36 -0.62 -1.75 -22.91
CA PRO A 36 0.31 -2.83 -22.67
C PRO A 36 -0.46 -4.13 -22.82
N ALA A 37 -0.06 -4.96 -23.79
CA ALA A 37 -0.58 -6.30 -23.91
C ALA A 37 -0.35 -6.97 -22.55
N GLU A 38 -1.44 -7.19 -21.82
CA GLU A 38 -1.44 -7.91 -20.57
C GLU A 38 -0.82 -9.28 -20.87
N LYS A 39 0.46 -9.44 -20.50
CA LYS A 39 1.18 -10.70 -20.62
C LYS A 39 0.36 -11.70 -19.81
N ARG A 40 -0.48 -12.48 -20.50
CA ARG A 40 -1.20 -13.61 -19.92
C ARG A 40 -0.17 -14.44 -19.15
N GLY A 41 -0.22 -14.34 -17.82
CA GLY A 41 0.78 -14.91 -16.95
C GLY A 41 0.94 -16.39 -17.23
N ARG A 42 2.18 -16.87 -17.23
CA ARG A 42 2.45 -18.32 -17.23
C ARG A 42 1.64 -18.97 -16.10
N PRO A 43 1.07 -20.17 -16.32
CA PRO A 43 0.40 -20.91 -15.26
C PRO A 43 1.34 -21.02 -14.05
N VAL A 44 0.85 -20.62 -12.88
CA VAL A 44 1.58 -20.79 -11.62
C VAL A 44 1.66 -22.28 -11.35
N PRO A 45 2.85 -22.89 -11.28
CA PRO A 45 2.99 -24.30 -10.89
C PRO A 45 2.33 -24.50 -9.52
N PRO A 46 1.56 -25.58 -9.31
CA PRO A 46 1.02 -25.87 -8.00
C PRO A 46 2.15 -26.29 -7.05
N ASP A 47 2.60 -25.37 -6.20
CA ASP A 47 3.59 -25.65 -5.14
C ASP A 47 2.96 -26.34 -3.91
N THR A 48 1.64 -26.45 -3.89
CA THR A 48 0.85 -27.04 -2.80
C THR A 48 -0.10 -28.10 -3.37
N ALA A 49 -0.40 -29.12 -2.56
CA ALA A 49 -1.28 -30.22 -2.98
C ALA A 49 -2.69 -29.66 -3.21
N ALA A 50 -3.48 -30.31 -4.07
CA ALA A 50 -4.83 -29.86 -4.42
C ALA A 50 -5.66 -29.49 -3.18
N TYR A 51 -6.35 -28.35 -3.25
CA TYR A 51 -7.28 -27.80 -2.24
C TYR A 51 -8.13 -28.88 -1.54
N THR A 52 -8.17 -28.88 -0.20
CA THR A 52 -8.89 -29.88 0.61
C THR A 52 -10.06 -29.33 1.44
N GLY A 53 -10.45 -28.05 1.33
CA GLY A 53 -11.64 -27.52 2.02
C GLY A 53 -11.46 -26.13 2.68
N PRO A 54 -12.24 -25.79 3.72
CA PRO A 54 -12.37 -24.43 4.27
C PRO A 54 -11.15 -23.95 5.10
N VAL A 55 -10.04 -24.66 5.03
CA VAL A 55 -8.84 -24.39 5.82
C VAL A 55 -7.62 -24.37 4.92
N TRP A 56 -6.71 -23.44 5.20
CA TRP A 56 -5.38 -23.43 4.64
C TRP A 56 -4.43 -24.10 5.64
N ARG A 57 -3.68 -25.11 5.19
CA ARG A 57 -2.71 -25.82 6.03
C ARG A 57 -1.31 -25.49 5.56
N ASP A 58 -0.50 -24.92 6.43
CA ASP A 58 0.91 -24.72 6.15
C ASP A 58 1.62 -26.08 6.12
N LYS A 59 2.30 -26.37 5.02
CA LYS A 59 3.08 -27.60 4.91
C LYS A 59 4.39 -27.55 5.69
N LEU A 60 4.92 -26.36 5.98
CA LEU A 60 6.21 -26.22 6.66
C LEU A 60 6.10 -26.50 8.16
N ASN A 61 5.07 -25.96 8.81
CA ASN A 61 4.90 -26.04 10.26
C ASN A 61 3.60 -26.77 10.70
N GLY A 62 2.72 -27.14 9.75
CA GLY A 62 1.47 -27.87 10.05
C GLY A 62 0.32 -26.98 10.54
N ASN A 63 0.53 -25.68 10.71
CA ASN A 63 -0.47 -24.74 11.19
C ASN A 63 -1.71 -24.71 10.29
N ILE A 64 -2.87 -24.52 10.91
CA ILE A 64 -4.17 -24.47 10.23
C ILE A 64 -4.71 -23.06 10.35
N TYR A 65 -5.09 -22.48 9.23
CA TYR A 65 -5.68 -21.15 9.16
C TYR A 65 -7.09 -21.26 8.57
N PRO A 66 -8.14 -20.84 9.30
CA PRO A 66 -9.49 -20.85 8.77
C PRO A 66 -9.59 -19.83 7.63
N LEU A 67 -10.15 -20.25 6.49
CA LEU A 67 -10.43 -19.34 5.39
C LEU A 67 -11.75 -18.62 5.64
N PRO A 68 -11.83 -17.29 5.46
CA PRO A 68 -13.07 -16.58 5.66
C PRO A 68 -14.05 -16.86 4.51
N ASP A 69 -15.34 -16.98 4.83
CA ASP A 69 -16.42 -17.08 3.83
C ASP A 69 -16.75 -15.73 3.18
N SER A 70 -16.34 -14.63 3.83
CA SER A 70 -16.50 -13.27 3.32
C SER A 70 -15.29 -12.40 3.59
N ILE A 71 -14.95 -11.56 2.61
CA ILE A 71 -13.86 -10.59 2.69
C ILE A 71 -14.44 -9.22 2.34
N GLY A 72 -14.17 -8.20 3.15
CA GLY A 72 -14.65 -6.84 2.88
C GLY A 72 -16.18 -6.70 2.81
N GLY A 73 -16.95 -7.63 3.40
CA GLY A 73 -18.42 -7.64 3.32
C GLY A 73 -19.00 -8.26 2.05
N LYS A 74 -18.17 -8.87 1.20
CA LYS A 74 -18.60 -9.67 0.03
C LYS A 74 -18.24 -11.13 0.24
N SER A 75 -19.05 -12.05 -0.26
CA SER A 75 -18.73 -13.48 -0.22
C SER A 75 -17.46 -13.78 -1.03
N VAL A 76 -16.72 -14.82 -0.68
CA VAL A 76 -15.50 -15.12 -1.47
C VAL A 76 -15.81 -15.52 -2.91
N SER A 77 -16.95 -16.18 -3.15
CA SER A 77 -17.44 -16.49 -4.50
C SER A 77 -17.53 -15.26 -5.42
N PHE A 78 -17.90 -14.08 -4.89
CA PHE A 78 -17.93 -12.82 -5.65
C PHE A 78 -16.55 -12.49 -6.25
N TYR A 79 -15.48 -12.67 -5.47
CA TYR A 79 -14.12 -12.44 -5.92
C TYR A 79 -13.65 -13.53 -6.88
N LEU A 80 -13.86 -14.80 -6.54
CA LEU A 80 -13.37 -15.94 -7.32
C LEU A 80 -14.02 -16.06 -8.71
N ALA A 81 -15.21 -15.48 -8.89
CA ALA A 81 -15.92 -15.39 -10.14
C ALA A 81 -15.58 -14.13 -10.96
N ASN A 82 -14.86 -13.16 -10.38
CA ASN A 82 -14.48 -11.94 -11.10
C ASN A 82 -13.40 -12.28 -12.14
N PRO A 83 -13.60 -12.00 -13.45
CA PRO A 83 -12.64 -12.36 -14.49
C PRO A 83 -11.31 -11.60 -14.39
N GLN A 84 -11.27 -10.47 -13.67
CA GLN A 84 -10.08 -9.65 -13.45
C GLN A 84 -9.30 -10.06 -12.19
N ILE A 85 -9.75 -11.07 -11.45
CA ILE A 85 -9.01 -11.54 -10.28
C ILE A 85 -7.66 -12.13 -10.69
N SER A 86 -6.61 -11.74 -9.98
CA SER A 86 -5.28 -12.30 -10.19
C SER A 86 -5.29 -13.82 -9.96
N PRO A 87 -4.72 -14.61 -10.91
CA PRO A 87 -4.53 -16.04 -10.72
C PRO A 87 -3.72 -16.38 -9.46
N LEU A 88 -2.74 -15.54 -9.08
CA LEU A 88 -1.94 -15.73 -7.86
C LEU A 88 -2.79 -15.60 -6.60
N ALA A 89 -3.63 -14.56 -6.53
CA ALA A 89 -4.51 -14.33 -5.37
C ALA A 89 -5.55 -15.46 -5.24
N LYS A 90 -6.11 -15.92 -6.36
CA LYS A 90 -7.00 -17.08 -6.41
C LYS A 90 -6.29 -18.36 -5.98
N ALA A 91 -5.05 -18.56 -6.41
CA ALA A 91 -4.24 -19.70 -6.02
C ALA A 91 -3.89 -19.67 -4.52
N LEU A 92 -3.60 -18.49 -3.95
CA LEU A 92 -3.38 -18.35 -2.51
C LEU A 92 -4.61 -18.78 -1.71
N TYR A 93 -5.78 -18.20 -2.01
CA TYR A 93 -7.01 -18.50 -1.28
C TYR A 93 -7.41 -19.97 -1.39
N THR A 94 -7.21 -20.58 -2.56
CA THR A 94 -7.48 -22.01 -2.79
C THR A 94 -6.34 -22.93 -2.33
N GLY A 95 -5.35 -22.42 -1.60
CA GLY A 95 -4.24 -23.22 -1.07
C GLY A 95 -3.41 -23.92 -2.15
N ARG A 96 -3.37 -23.38 -3.37
CA ARG A 96 -2.54 -23.82 -4.51
C ARG A 96 -1.24 -23.03 -4.64
N PHE A 97 -1.12 -21.93 -3.90
CA PHE A 97 0.09 -21.11 -3.81
C PHE A 97 0.38 -20.81 -2.33
N ARG A 98 1.62 -21.06 -1.89
CA ARG A 98 2.14 -20.62 -0.60
C ARG A 98 3.14 -19.49 -0.87
N PRO A 99 2.97 -18.31 -0.27
CA PRO A 99 3.98 -17.26 -0.32
C PRO A 99 5.31 -17.76 0.23
N THR A 100 6.37 -17.53 -0.53
CA THR A 100 7.78 -17.80 -0.21
C THR A 100 8.66 -16.67 -0.76
N ASP A 101 9.97 -16.81 -0.70
CA ASP A 101 10.98 -15.90 -1.26
C ASP A 101 11.06 -15.97 -2.80
N THR A 102 9.97 -15.62 -3.49
CA THR A 102 9.89 -15.68 -4.96
C THR A 102 9.23 -14.45 -5.57
N ASP A 103 9.54 -14.18 -6.84
CA ASP A 103 8.88 -13.13 -7.66
C ASP A 103 7.34 -13.28 -7.70
N SER A 104 6.82 -14.50 -7.53
CA SER A 104 5.37 -14.73 -7.46
C SER A 104 4.76 -14.13 -6.20
N THR A 105 5.48 -14.19 -5.06
CA THR A 105 5.06 -13.53 -3.82
C THR A 105 5.09 -12.02 -3.99
N THR A 106 6.18 -11.45 -4.51
CA THR A 106 6.27 -9.99 -4.77
C THR A 106 5.09 -9.52 -5.62
N ARG A 107 4.84 -10.19 -6.76
CA ARG A 107 3.69 -9.88 -7.64
C ARG A 107 2.34 -10.04 -6.97
N LEU A 108 2.17 -10.99 -6.06
CA LEU A 108 0.94 -11.15 -5.30
C LEU A 108 0.73 -9.95 -4.36
N LEU A 109 1.77 -9.54 -3.64
CA LEU A 109 1.68 -8.48 -2.63
C LEU A 109 1.47 -7.11 -3.27
N ASP A 110 2.05 -6.85 -4.44
CA ASP A 110 1.86 -5.59 -5.19
C ASP A 110 0.40 -5.32 -5.56
N LEU A 111 -0.42 -6.38 -5.72
CA LEU A 111 -1.83 -6.26 -6.08
C LEU A 111 -2.65 -5.45 -5.07
N VAL A 112 -2.20 -5.39 -3.81
CA VAL A 112 -2.90 -4.66 -2.74
C VAL A 112 -3.08 -3.18 -3.08
N THR A 113 -2.22 -2.63 -3.94
CA THR A 113 -2.24 -1.22 -4.35
C THR A 113 -3.14 -0.93 -5.55
N THR A 114 -3.87 -1.94 -6.06
CA THR A 114 -4.76 -1.79 -7.22
C THR A 114 -5.74 -0.63 -7.07
N ASN A 115 -6.05 0.05 -8.18
CA ASN A 115 -7.09 1.06 -8.23
C ASN A 115 -8.51 0.45 -8.30
N ASP A 116 -8.62 -0.85 -8.57
CA ASP A 116 -9.90 -1.58 -8.54
C ASP A 116 -10.38 -1.76 -7.09
N GLN A 117 -11.29 -0.86 -6.67
CA GLN A 117 -11.89 -0.89 -5.33
C GLN A 117 -12.69 -2.16 -5.06
N ALA A 118 -13.22 -2.82 -6.09
CA ALA A 118 -14.00 -4.04 -5.92
C ALA A 118 -13.09 -5.22 -5.53
N LEU A 119 -11.87 -5.29 -6.08
CA LEU A 119 -10.91 -6.38 -5.81
C LEU A 119 -9.94 -6.08 -4.66
N ARG A 120 -9.64 -4.80 -4.38
CA ARG A 120 -8.69 -4.38 -3.34
C ARG A 120 -8.93 -5.04 -1.97
N PRO A 121 -10.17 -5.20 -1.44
CA PRO A 121 -10.37 -5.89 -0.18
C PRO A 121 -9.84 -7.33 -0.15
N PHE A 122 -9.93 -8.04 -1.29
CA PHE A 122 -9.42 -9.39 -1.43
C PHE A 122 -7.90 -9.42 -1.46
N TYR A 123 -7.26 -8.50 -2.20
CA TYR A 123 -5.80 -8.41 -2.23
C TYR A 123 -5.23 -7.93 -0.90
N ARG A 124 -5.93 -7.06 -0.16
CA ARG A 124 -5.58 -6.73 1.23
C ARG A 124 -5.65 -7.95 2.13
N TRP A 125 -6.66 -8.81 1.97
CA TRP A 125 -6.70 -10.07 2.70
C TRP A 125 -5.52 -10.97 2.34
N CYS A 126 -5.11 -11.05 1.06
CA CYS A 126 -3.92 -11.80 0.67
C CYS A 126 -2.67 -11.29 1.39
N LEU A 127 -2.46 -9.97 1.43
CA LEU A 127 -1.36 -9.36 2.17
C LEU A 127 -1.42 -9.66 3.67
N ASP A 128 -2.59 -9.44 4.30
CA ASP A 128 -2.78 -9.69 5.75
C ASP A 128 -2.53 -11.16 6.09
N PHE A 129 -2.98 -12.07 5.23
CA PHE A 129 -2.71 -13.50 5.36
C PHE A 129 -1.21 -13.80 5.24
N THR A 130 -0.52 -13.21 4.26
CA THR A 130 0.94 -13.34 4.15
C THR A 130 1.65 -12.85 5.41
N ILE A 131 1.27 -11.69 5.96
CA ILE A 131 1.84 -11.16 7.22
C ILE A 131 1.64 -12.15 8.38
N ILE A 132 0.47 -12.80 8.46
CA ILE A 132 0.18 -13.78 9.52
C ILE A 132 1.09 -15.01 9.44
N ILE A 133 1.41 -15.47 8.23
CA ILE A 133 2.22 -16.67 8.01
C ILE A 133 3.71 -16.36 7.80
N SER A 134 4.10 -15.09 7.80
CA SER A 134 5.47 -14.65 7.59
C SER A 134 6.36 -15.09 8.76
N ASP A 135 7.37 -15.88 8.44
CA ASP A 135 8.47 -16.27 9.31
C ASP A 135 9.80 -16.14 8.56
N GLY A 136 10.90 -15.92 9.30
CA GLY A 136 12.26 -15.82 8.75
C GLY A 136 12.32 -14.99 7.46
N ALA A 137 12.77 -15.61 6.36
CA ALA A 137 12.93 -14.98 5.05
C ALA A 137 11.62 -14.44 4.46
N LEU A 138 10.45 -15.03 4.75
CA LEU A 138 9.18 -14.50 4.25
C LEU A 138 8.80 -13.17 4.92
N GLY A 139 9.38 -12.85 6.08
CA GLY A 139 9.18 -11.56 6.75
C GLY A 139 9.72 -10.37 5.96
N GLU A 140 10.67 -10.60 5.04
CA GLU A 140 11.33 -9.54 4.26
C GLU A 140 10.45 -8.96 3.14
N TYR A 141 9.37 -9.65 2.77
CA TYR A 141 8.54 -9.30 1.61
C TYR A 141 7.33 -8.39 1.90
N PRO A 142 6.54 -8.62 2.96
CA PRO A 142 5.28 -7.90 3.13
C PRO A 142 5.37 -6.50 3.73
N GLY A 143 6.51 -6.10 4.32
CA GLY A 143 6.64 -4.79 4.96
C GLY A 143 6.42 -3.63 3.99
N GLU A 144 7.07 -3.64 2.82
CA GLU A 144 6.96 -2.55 1.84
C GLU A 144 5.55 -2.48 1.19
N PRO A 145 4.94 -3.61 0.76
CA PRO A 145 3.55 -3.62 0.31
C PRO A 145 2.56 -3.13 1.38
N ALA A 146 2.77 -3.51 2.65
CA ALA A 146 1.94 -3.06 3.77
C ALA A 146 2.05 -1.55 3.99
N LEU A 147 3.26 -1.01 4.00
CA LEU A 147 3.49 0.43 4.10
C LEU A 147 2.85 1.19 2.94
N THR A 148 3.02 0.68 1.72
CA THR A 148 2.49 1.29 0.51
C THR A 148 0.96 1.30 0.55
N TYR A 149 0.32 0.20 0.96
CA TYR A 149 -1.14 0.15 1.13
C TYR A 149 -1.63 1.15 2.18
N ALA A 150 -1.02 1.16 3.37
CA ALA A 150 -1.40 2.06 4.45
C ALA A 150 -1.26 3.54 4.03
N THR A 151 -0.20 3.85 3.29
CA THR A 151 0.06 5.19 2.77
C THR A 151 -0.91 5.60 1.69
N LYS A 152 -1.20 4.72 0.74
CA LYS A 152 -2.08 5.03 -0.40
C LYS A 152 -3.56 5.09 -0.01
N PHE A 153 -3.99 4.29 0.96
CA PHE A 153 -5.40 4.17 1.35
C PHE A 153 -5.61 4.28 2.88
N PRO A 154 -5.25 5.42 3.52
CA PRO A 154 -5.22 5.54 4.97
C PRO A 154 -6.59 5.32 5.64
N GLN A 155 -7.68 5.78 5.02
CA GLN A 155 -9.03 5.56 5.55
C GLN A 155 -9.43 4.08 5.54
N GLU A 156 -9.19 3.39 4.42
CA GLU A 156 -9.48 1.95 4.32
C GLU A 156 -8.58 1.13 5.24
N PHE A 157 -7.33 1.53 5.39
CA PHE A 157 -6.39 0.92 6.32
C PHE A 157 -6.92 0.96 7.75
N PHE A 158 -7.25 2.15 8.27
CA PHE A 158 -7.76 2.27 9.63
C PHE A 158 -9.11 1.57 9.83
N ALA A 159 -10.02 1.68 8.86
CA ALA A 159 -11.29 0.95 8.90
C ALA A 159 -11.09 -0.58 8.91
N TYR A 160 -10.02 -1.08 8.28
CA TYR A 160 -9.66 -2.50 8.32
C TYR A 160 -9.07 -2.91 9.67
N MET A 161 -8.24 -2.06 10.27
CA MET A 161 -7.67 -2.30 11.60
C MET A 161 -8.76 -2.32 12.68
N ASP A 162 -9.74 -1.42 12.61
CA ASP A 162 -10.82 -1.32 13.60
C ASP A 162 -11.76 -2.53 13.65
N LYS A 163 -11.72 -3.38 12.61
CA LYS A 163 -12.46 -4.66 12.60
C LYS A 163 -11.83 -5.70 13.51
N ASP A 164 -10.53 -5.59 13.81
CA ASP A 164 -9.89 -6.41 14.83
C ASP A 164 -9.99 -5.72 16.18
N LYS A 165 -10.77 -6.31 17.10
CA LYS A 165 -10.96 -5.76 18.45
C LYS A 165 -9.82 -6.10 19.41
N THR A 166 -8.95 -7.04 19.03
CA THR A 166 -7.80 -7.44 19.85
C THR A 166 -6.61 -6.49 19.67
N GLY A 167 -6.52 -5.80 18.53
CA GLY A 167 -5.38 -4.95 18.16
C GLY A 167 -4.18 -5.74 17.61
N GLU A 168 -4.23 -7.06 17.59
CA GLU A 168 -3.16 -7.94 17.13
C GLU A 168 -2.83 -7.74 15.65
N ARG A 169 -3.83 -7.47 14.80
CA ARG A 169 -3.62 -7.13 13.39
C ARG A 169 -2.81 -5.85 13.25
N TYR A 170 -3.20 -4.80 13.98
CA TYR A 170 -2.51 -3.52 13.93
C TYR A 170 -1.05 -3.68 14.37
N LYS A 171 -0.83 -4.40 15.47
CA LYS A 171 0.52 -4.71 15.98
C LYS A 171 1.37 -5.44 14.93
N ARG A 172 0.88 -6.52 14.33
CA ARG A 172 1.61 -7.26 13.27
C ARG A 172 1.95 -6.38 12.07
N TRP A 173 1.02 -5.51 11.66
CA TRP A 173 1.29 -4.57 10.56
C TRP A 173 2.37 -3.55 10.90
N VAL A 174 2.37 -3.01 12.13
CA VAL A 174 3.43 -2.12 12.59
C VAL A 174 4.78 -2.84 12.61
N GLU A 175 4.83 -4.04 13.21
CA GLU A 175 6.05 -4.84 13.34
C GLU A 175 6.62 -5.23 11.97
N ILE A 176 5.78 -5.68 11.04
CA ILE A 176 6.26 -6.13 9.73
C ILE A 176 6.71 -4.96 8.84
N ILE A 177 6.05 -3.80 8.94
CA ILE A 177 6.48 -2.58 8.26
C ILE A 177 7.81 -2.10 8.84
N ALA A 178 7.97 -2.13 10.16
CA ALA A 178 9.23 -1.79 10.79
C ALA A 178 10.34 -2.77 10.38
N TYR A 179 10.03 -4.06 10.24
CA TYR A 179 11.01 -5.08 9.87
C TYR A 179 11.51 -4.94 8.43
N SER A 180 10.61 -4.76 7.45
CA SER A 180 10.98 -4.81 6.02
C SER A 180 10.36 -3.73 5.13
N GLY A 181 9.56 -2.82 5.68
CA GLY A 181 8.89 -1.77 4.91
C GLY A 181 9.66 -0.47 4.75
N LEU A 182 10.75 -0.29 5.49
CA LEU A 182 11.49 0.95 5.55
C LEU A 182 12.83 0.91 4.80
N SER A 183 13.02 -0.05 3.89
CA SER A 183 14.24 -0.20 3.08
C SER A 183 14.64 1.08 2.33
N ASN A 184 13.66 1.87 1.88
CA ASN A 184 13.86 3.15 1.18
C ASN A 184 14.05 4.36 2.12
N TYR A 185 14.02 4.16 3.43
CA TYR A 185 14.18 5.20 4.45
C TYR A 185 15.60 5.10 5.02
N GLU A 186 16.57 5.70 4.33
CA GLU A 186 17.97 5.76 4.76
C GLU A 186 18.22 6.67 5.99
N GLU A 187 17.15 7.17 6.63
CA GLU A 187 17.23 8.22 7.65
C GLU A 187 17.00 7.72 9.08
N LEU A 188 17.49 8.48 10.06
CA LEU A 188 17.26 8.26 11.49
C LEU A 188 15.76 8.09 11.81
N ALA A 189 15.43 7.25 12.81
CA ALA A 189 14.05 6.91 13.20
C ALA A 189 13.12 8.13 13.41
N VAL A 190 13.65 9.25 13.90
CA VAL A 190 12.89 10.51 14.11
C VAL A 190 12.37 11.08 12.78
N ASN A 191 13.12 10.94 11.68
CA ASN A 191 12.68 11.40 10.37
C ASN A 191 11.64 10.46 9.77
N THR A 192 11.76 9.15 10.02
CA THR A 192 10.80 8.13 9.58
C THR A 192 9.37 8.46 10.01
N GLN A 193 9.16 8.82 11.29
CA GLN A 193 7.84 9.23 11.78
C GLN A 193 7.28 10.41 10.97
N LYS A 194 8.09 11.46 10.77
CA LYS A 194 7.66 12.69 10.09
C LYS A 194 7.37 12.42 8.61
N ILE A 195 8.24 11.68 7.92
CA ILE A 195 8.08 11.34 6.50
C ILE A 195 6.81 10.52 6.31
N LEU A 196 6.63 9.47 7.12
CA LEU A 196 5.46 8.59 7.02
C LEU A 196 4.15 9.34 7.29
N ALA A 197 4.08 10.10 8.39
CA ALA A 197 2.88 10.89 8.72
C ALA A 197 2.53 11.89 7.61
N ASN A 198 3.53 12.55 7.03
CA ASN A 198 3.32 13.49 5.93
C ASN A 198 2.84 12.77 4.66
N SER A 199 3.42 11.63 4.30
CA SER A 199 3.02 10.85 3.12
C SER A 199 1.58 10.38 3.22
N MET A 200 1.16 9.80 4.36
CA MET A 200 -0.22 9.39 4.58
C MET A 200 -1.19 10.58 4.58
N THR A 201 -0.81 11.70 5.23
CA THR A 201 -1.66 12.90 5.30
C THR A 201 -1.88 13.51 3.91
N LYS A 202 -0.86 13.51 3.05
CA LYS A 202 -0.97 13.96 1.65
C LYS A 202 -1.99 13.13 0.86
N GLN A 203 -2.05 11.82 1.08
CA GLN A 203 -3.04 10.95 0.43
C GLN A 203 -4.45 11.09 1.02
N CYS A 204 -4.61 11.90 2.07
CA CYS A 204 -5.90 12.10 2.73
C CYS A 204 -6.29 13.58 2.84
N HIS A 205 -6.52 14.21 1.69
CA HIS A 205 -6.87 15.63 1.59
C HIS A 205 -8.12 16.03 2.40
N LEU A 206 -9.05 15.09 2.63
CA LEU A 206 -10.30 15.30 3.37
C LEU A 206 -10.40 14.45 4.66
N CYS A 207 -9.26 14.02 5.22
CA CYS A 207 -9.28 13.29 6.49
C CYS A 207 -9.86 14.14 7.62
N ALA A 208 -10.78 13.53 8.38
CA ALA A 208 -11.21 14.04 9.68
C ALA A 208 -9.99 14.23 10.62
N SER A 209 -10.11 15.13 11.60
CA SER A 209 -9.07 15.36 12.60
C SER A 209 -8.66 14.08 13.31
N GLU A 210 -9.62 13.21 13.61
CA GLU A 210 -9.39 11.89 14.20
C GLU A 210 -8.46 11.03 13.35
N THR A 211 -8.71 10.92 12.03
CA THR A 211 -7.85 10.13 11.15
C THR A 211 -6.43 10.71 11.08
N LYS A 212 -6.27 12.04 11.10
CA LYS A 212 -4.95 12.67 11.16
C LYS A 212 -4.20 12.31 12.45
N THR A 213 -4.89 12.33 13.59
CA THR A 213 -4.30 11.88 14.87
C THR A 213 -3.86 10.42 14.78
N ARG A 214 -4.69 9.55 14.20
CA ARG A 214 -4.35 8.13 14.01
C ARG A 214 -3.16 7.91 13.08
N ILE A 215 -3.03 8.71 12.01
CA ILE A 215 -1.85 8.72 11.14
C ILE A 215 -0.58 9.03 11.94
N HIS A 216 -0.62 10.06 12.79
CA HIS A 216 0.54 10.42 13.62
C HIS A 216 0.92 9.33 14.63
N ILE A 217 -0.08 8.67 15.24
CA ILE A 217 0.14 7.54 16.15
C ILE A 217 0.78 6.37 15.39
N PHE A 218 0.19 5.97 14.26
CA PHE A 218 0.72 4.89 13.44
C PHE A 218 2.15 5.14 12.98
N ALA A 219 2.45 6.35 12.50
CA ALA A 219 3.81 6.71 12.09
C ALA A 219 4.81 6.68 13.26
N LYS A 220 4.38 7.05 14.47
CA LYS A 220 5.19 6.97 15.69
C LYS A 220 5.45 5.51 16.08
N ASP A 221 4.42 4.67 16.04
CA ASP A 221 4.52 3.26 16.41
C ASP A 221 5.48 2.51 15.48
N VAL A 222 5.37 2.73 14.16
CA VAL A 222 6.29 2.18 13.16
C VAL A 222 7.72 2.63 13.41
N ALA A 223 7.94 3.94 13.61
CA ALA A 223 9.29 4.48 13.87
C ALA A 223 9.89 3.94 15.18
N THR A 224 9.07 3.77 16.21
CA THR A 224 9.48 3.21 17.51
C THR A 224 9.87 1.74 17.35
N SER A 225 9.03 0.94 16.67
CA SER A 225 9.32 -0.46 16.39
C SER A 225 10.58 -0.62 15.56
N TYR A 226 10.81 0.25 14.57
CA TYR A 226 12.03 0.24 13.76
C TYR A 226 13.28 0.54 14.59
N ALA A 227 13.21 1.54 15.48
CA ALA A 227 14.32 1.85 16.38
C ALA A 227 14.63 0.69 17.34
N GLN A 228 13.63 -0.07 17.78
CA GLN A 228 13.83 -1.23 18.66
C GLN A 228 14.50 -2.40 17.95
N ILE A 229 14.26 -2.60 16.65
CA ILE A 229 14.86 -3.67 15.86
C ILE A 229 16.36 -3.40 15.60
N ASN A 230 16.77 -2.13 15.53
CA ASN A 230 18.11 -1.71 15.12
C ASN A 230 19.05 -1.28 16.27
N ASN A 231 18.59 -1.31 17.53
CA ASN A 231 19.41 -1.02 18.72
C ASN A 231 19.65 -2.29 19.53
#